data_AF-A0AAV7CG86-F1
#
_entry.id   AF-A0AAV7CG86-F1
#
_cell.length_a   1.000
_cell.length_b   1.000
_cell.length_c   1.000
_cell.angle_alpha   90.00
_cell.angle_beta   90.00
_cell.angle_gamma   90.00
#
_symmetry.space_group_name_H-M   'P 1'
#
loop_
_entity.id
_entity.type
_entity.pdbx_description
1 polymer ?
#
loop_
_entity_poly.entity_id
_entity_poly.type
_entity_poly.pdbx_seq_one_letter_code
_entity_poly.pdbx_strand_id
1 'polypeptide(L)'
;MRIAVIGQSLFGREVYKELVKEGHQVVGVFTIPEKEGGKPDPLGVEAEKDGVPVFKFPRWRVKGRALPEVVEQYRSVQAELNVLPFCSQFIPMEVIDAPSHGSIIYHPSILPRHRGASAINW
;
A
#
# COMPACT_ATOMS: atom_id res chain seq x y z
N MET A 1 -7.77 -13.75 -6.08
CA MET A 1 -6.32 -13.50 -5.96
C MET A 1 -6.01 -13.07 -4.54
N ARG A 2 -4.78 -13.31 -4.10
CA ARG A 2 -4.22 -12.79 -2.84
C ARG A 2 -3.58 -11.42 -3.09
N ILE A 3 -4.14 -10.37 -2.50
CA ILE A 3 -3.72 -8.98 -2.79
C ILE A 3 -3.12 -8.33 -1.55
N ALA A 4 -1.97 -7.68 -1.69
CA ALA A 4 -1.50 -6.70 -0.72
C ALA A 4 -1.92 -5.30 -1.16
N VAL A 5 -2.55 -4.54 -0.26
CA VAL A 5 -2.89 -3.13 -0.50
C VAL A 5 -1.85 -2.26 0.18
N ILE A 6 -1.14 -1.43 -0.58
CA ILE A 6 -0.10 -0.53 -0.06
C ILE A 6 -0.52 0.91 -0.37
N GLY A 7 -1.10 1.60 0.61
CA GLY A 7 -1.67 2.92 0.38
C GLY A 7 -2.14 3.61 1.66
N GLN A 8 -2.94 4.66 1.50
CA GLN A 8 -3.48 5.45 2.62
C GLN A 8 -4.77 6.17 2.20
N SER A 9 -5.37 6.90 3.14
CA SER A 9 -6.53 7.79 2.96
C SER A 9 -7.82 7.05 2.57
N LEU A 10 -8.89 7.82 2.42
CA LEU A 10 -10.20 7.34 2.00
C LEU A 10 -10.14 6.64 0.63
N PHE A 11 -9.30 7.12 -0.29
CA PHE A 11 -9.14 6.48 -1.60
C PHE A 11 -8.62 5.04 -1.47
N GLY A 12 -7.60 4.82 -0.63
CA GLY A 12 -7.10 3.49 -0.34
C GLY A 12 -8.16 2.59 0.29
N ARG A 13 -8.96 3.13 1.24
CA ARG A 13 -10.05 2.40 1.88
C ARG A 13 -11.12 1.94 0.88
N GLU A 14 -11.58 2.82 -0.02
CA GLU A 14 -12.63 2.43 -0.98
C GLU A 14 -12.12 1.41 -1.99
N VAL A 15 -10.86 1.52 -2.44
CA VAL A 15 -10.24 0.49 -3.28
C VAL A 15 -10.17 -0.85 -2.53
N TYR A 16 -9.73 -0.84 -1.28
CA TYR A 16 -9.72 -2.04 -0.43
C TYR A 16 -11.10 -2.70 -0.35
N LYS A 17 -12.14 -1.91 -0.04
CA LYS A 17 -13.51 -2.42 0.09
C LYS A 17 -14.03 -3.02 -1.22
N GLU A 18 -13.75 -2.38 -2.35
CA GLU A 18 -14.19 -2.91 -3.65
C GLU A 18 -13.45 -4.19 -4.01
N LEU A 19 -12.14 -4.30 -3.72
CA LEU A 19 -11.38 -5.54 -3.92
C LEU A 19 -11.96 -6.71 -3.10
N VAL A 20 -12.30 -6.45 -1.83
CA VAL A 20 -12.95 -7.45 -0.96
C VAL A 20 -14.32 -7.85 -1.50
N LYS A 21 -15.12 -6.86 -1.93
CA LYS A 21 -16.47 -7.08 -2.50
C LYS A 21 -16.44 -7.90 -3.80
N GLU A 22 -15.43 -7.69 -4.65
CA GLU A 22 -15.19 -8.48 -5.86
C GLU A 22 -14.65 -9.90 -5.58
N GLY A 23 -14.57 -10.30 -4.30
CA GLY A 23 -14.20 -11.65 -3.88
C GLY A 23 -12.69 -11.90 -3.88
N HIS A 24 -11.86 -10.86 -3.91
CA HIS A 24 -10.43 -11.02 -3.71
C HIS A 24 -10.07 -11.14 -2.23
N GLN A 25 -9.02 -11.89 -1.94
CA GLN A 25 -8.51 -12.02 -0.58
C GLN A 25 -7.44 -10.95 -0.35
N VAL A 26 -7.74 -9.92 0.43
CA VAL A 26 -6.70 -8.98 0.88
C VAL A 26 -5.91 -9.62 2.00
N VAL A 27 -4.64 -9.95 1.73
CA VAL A 27 -3.76 -10.71 2.64
C VAL A 27 -2.93 -9.83 3.56
N GLY A 28 -2.85 -8.53 3.27
CA GLY A 28 -2.18 -7.56 4.11
C GLY A 28 -2.40 -6.13 3.62
N VAL A 29 -2.47 -5.21 4.57
CA VAL A 29 -2.58 -3.77 4.31
C VAL A 29 -1.36 -3.06 4.89
N PHE A 30 -0.66 -2.31 4.05
CA PHE A 30 0.51 -1.52 4.41
C PHE A 30 0.15 -0.04 4.29
N THR A 31 0.01 0.63 5.43
CA THR A 31 -0.39 2.04 5.50
C THR A 31 0.57 2.86 6.37
N ILE A 32 0.24 4.12 6.60
CA ILE A 32 1.04 5.07 7.36
C ILE A 32 0.74 4.98 8.86
N PRO A 33 1.74 5.22 9.73
CA PRO A 33 1.50 5.40 11.16
C PRO A 33 0.68 6.66 11.43
N GLU A 34 0.00 6.68 12.56
CA GLU A 34 -0.66 7.88 13.05
C GLU A 34 0.36 8.99 13.32
N LYS A 35 0.00 10.21 12.95
CA LYS A 35 0.71 11.38 13.45
C LYS A 35 0.38 11.56 14.94
N GLU A 36 1.28 12.13 15.70
CA GLU A 36 1.05 12.44 17.12
C GLU A 36 -0.23 13.30 17.28
N GLY A 37 -1.18 12.83 18.07
CA GLY A 37 -2.51 13.45 18.24
C GLY A 37 -3.43 13.38 17.00
N GLY A 38 -3.01 12.68 15.95
CA GLY A 38 -3.76 12.51 14.70
C GLY A 38 -4.75 11.35 14.75
N LYS A 39 -5.68 11.35 13.79
CA LYS A 39 -6.60 10.22 13.59
C LYS A 39 -5.88 9.06 12.89
N PRO A 40 -6.27 7.81 13.16
CA PRO A 40 -5.80 6.66 12.41
C PRO A 40 -6.18 6.73 10.95
N ASP A 41 -5.31 6.18 10.10
CA ASP A 41 -5.55 6.14 8.66
C ASP A 41 -6.78 5.27 8.34
N PRO A 42 -7.76 5.78 7.57
CA PRO A 42 -9.03 5.08 7.38
C PRO A 42 -8.93 3.76 6.62
N LEU A 43 -7.87 3.54 5.82
CA LEU A 43 -7.62 2.24 5.19
C LEU A 43 -7.17 1.22 6.26
N GLY A 44 -6.24 1.62 7.13
CA GLY A 44 -5.81 0.77 8.25
C GLY A 44 -6.96 0.40 9.18
N VAL A 45 -7.78 1.38 9.56
CA VAL A 45 -8.96 1.18 10.44
C VAL A 45 -9.95 0.18 9.84
N GLU A 46 -10.22 0.26 8.54
CA GLU A 46 -11.17 -0.66 7.91
C GLU A 46 -10.61 -2.08 7.85
N ALA A 47 -9.34 -2.23 7.45
CA ALA A 47 -8.68 -3.52 7.39
C ALA A 47 -8.56 -4.20 8.78
N GLU A 48 -8.27 -3.42 9.83
CA GLU A 48 -8.25 -3.90 11.22
C GLU A 48 -9.62 -4.45 11.67
N LYS A 49 -10.73 -3.79 11.31
CA LYS A 49 -12.08 -4.27 11.62
C LYS A 49 -12.40 -5.60 10.93
N ASP A 50 -11.90 -5.77 9.71
CA ASP A 50 -12.11 -6.97 8.91
C ASP A 50 -11.12 -8.10 9.29
N GLY A 51 -10.25 -7.87 10.28
CA GLY A 51 -9.27 -8.85 10.77
C GLY A 51 -8.10 -9.08 9.81
N VAL A 52 -7.89 -8.20 8.83
CA VAL A 52 -6.78 -8.27 7.89
C VAL A 52 -5.50 -7.75 8.57
N PRO A 53 -4.33 -8.40 8.40
CA PRO A 53 -3.07 -7.90 8.94
C PRO A 53 -2.76 -6.48 8.45
N VAL A 54 -2.50 -5.56 9.38
CA VAL A 54 -2.16 -4.17 9.09
C VAL A 54 -0.75 -3.84 9.58
N PHE A 55 0.05 -3.28 8.68
CA PHE A 55 1.44 -2.88 8.94
C PHE A 55 1.60 -1.37 8.74
N LYS A 56 2.10 -0.67 9.76
CA LYS A 56 2.24 0.78 9.79
C LYS A 56 3.71 1.16 9.88
N PHE A 57 4.37 1.33 8.73
CA PHE A 57 5.79 1.65 8.68
C PHE A 57 6.03 3.15 8.49
N PRO A 58 6.83 3.81 9.35
CA PRO A 58 7.17 5.22 9.15
C PRO A 58 8.05 5.44 7.91
N ARG A 59 8.84 4.42 7.53
CA ARG A 59 9.75 4.44 6.39
C ARG A 59 9.94 3.02 5.85
N TRP A 60 10.20 2.89 4.55
CA TRP A 60 10.51 1.62 3.91
C TRP A 60 12.02 1.35 3.72
N ARG A 61 12.83 2.42 3.79
CA ARG A 61 14.27 2.37 3.52
C ARG A 61 15.07 3.13 4.57
N VAL A 62 16.33 2.73 4.74
CA VAL A 62 17.38 3.46 5.44
C VAL A 62 18.64 3.44 4.59
N LYS A 63 19.24 4.60 4.33
CA LYS A 63 20.44 4.75 3.49
C LYS A 63 20.29 4.06 2.11
N GLY A 64 19.12 4.19 1.50
CA GLY A 64 18.79 3.61 0.19
C GLY A 64 18.45 2.12 0.18
N ARG A 65 18.66 1.39 1.28
CA ARG A 65 18.36 -0.05 1.38
C ARG A 65 17.00 -0.29 2.02
N ALA A 66 16.27 -1.30 1.55
CA ALA A 66 15.02 -1.72 2.15
C ALA A 66 15.28 -2.17 3.60
N LEU A 67 14.35 -1.85 4.50
CA LEU A 67 14.41 -2.36 5.86
C LEU A 67 14.11 -3.87 5.86
N PRO A 68 15.00 -4.73 6.39
CA PRO A 68 14.79 -6.18 6.37
C PRO A 68 13.47 -6.60 7.02
N GLU A 69 13.11 -5.99 8.16
CA GLU A 69 11.85 -6.23 8.88
C GLU A 69 10.62 -5.95 8.01
N VAL A 70 10.64 -4.88 7.20
CA VAL A 70 9.55 -4.50 6.31
C VAL A 70 9.39 -5.52 5.18
N VAL A 71 10.52 -5.96 4.61
CA VAL A 71 10.52 -6.96 3.54
C VAL A 71 10.06 -8.32 4.07
N GLU A 72 10.46 -8.70 5.28
CA GLU A 72 10.05 -9.96 5.92
C GLU A 72 8.54 -9.96 6.23
N GLN A 73 8.02 -8.90 6.84
CA GLN A 73 6.58 -8.75 7.10
C GLN A 73 5.77 -8.69 5.81
N TYR A 74 6.30 -8.08 4.75
CA TYR A 74 5.66 -8.14 3.43
C TYR A 74 5.65 -9.57 2.86
N ARG A 75 6.76 -10.31 2.94
CA ARG A 75 6.82 -11.67 2.41
C ARG A 75 5.91 -12.66 3.15
N SER A 76 5.67 -12.44 4.44
CA SER A 76 4.83 -13.32 5.25
C SER A 76 3.37 -13.35 4.81
N VAL A 77 2.86 -12.30 4.14
CA VAL A 77 1.47 -12.27 3.65
C VAL A 77 1.27 -13.03 2.33
N GLN A 78 2.35 -13.33 1.61
CA GLN A 78 2.34 -14.10 0.36
C GLN A 78 1.33 -13.55 -0.67
N ALA A 79 1.51 -12.28 -1.06
CA ALA A 79 0.68 -11.63 -2.07
C ALA A 79 1.02 -12.12 -3.49
N GLU A 80 0.00 -12.24 -4.34
CA GLU A 80 0.11 -12.55 -5.78
C GLU A 80 0.08 -11.27 -6.63
N LEU A 81 -0.48 -10.17 -6.09
CA LEU A 81 -0.53 -8.84 -6.69
C LEU A 81 -0.41 -7.77 -5.60
N ASN A 82 0.33 -6.69 -5.89
CA ASN A 82 0.24 -5.47 -5.09
C ASN A 82 -0.68 -4.45 -5.78
N VAL A 83 -1.56 -3.82 -5.01
CA VAL A 83 -2.36 -2.67 -5.45
C VAL A 83 -1.93 -1.45 -4.63
N LEU A 84 -1.43 -0.43 -5.32
CA LEU A 84 -0.95 0.82 -4.72
C LEU A 84 -1.91 1.97 -5.07
N PRO A 85 -3.05 2.10 -4.36
CA PRO A 85 -4.09 3.05 -4.71
C PRO A 85 -3.70 4.49 -4.37
N PHE A 86 -2.94 4.69 -3.30
CA PHE A 86 -2.40 6.01 -2.95
C PHE A 86 -1.23 5.87 -2.01
N CYS A 87 -0.02 5.81 -2.56
CA CYS A 87 1.21 5.75 -1.79
C CYS A 87 2.02 7.04 -1.99
N SER A 88 2.47 7.65 -0.88
CA SER A 88 3.27 8.88 -0.89
C SER A 88 4.78 8.63 -0.83
N GLN A 89 5.19 7.38 -0.63
CA GLN A 89 6.59 6.98 -0.54
C GLN A 89 6.95 6.04 -1.70
N PHE A 90 8.21 6.08 -2.13
CA PHE A 90 8.71 5.13 -3.11
C PHE A 90 8.95 3.77 -2.43
N ILE A 91 8.12 2.78 -2.79
CA ILE A 91 8.18 1.43 -2.24
C ILE A 91 9.43 0.69 -2.77
N PRO A 92 10.09 -0.14 -1.95
CA PRO A 92 11.26 -0.88 -2.38
C PRO A 92 10.99 -1.83 -3.56
N MET A 93 11.93 -1.97 -4.50
CA MET A 93 11.77 -2.88 -5.64
C MET A 93 11.64 -4.33 -5.18
N GLU A 94 12.28 -4.67 -4.06
CA GLU A 94 12.17 -5.95 -3.36
C GLU A 94 10.74 -6.30 -2.93
N VAL A 95 9.86 -5.29 -2.84
CA VAL A 95 8.42 -5.42 -2.54
C VAL A 95 7.60 -5.28 -3.82
N ILE A 96 7.97 -4.35 -4.71
CA ILE A 96 7.27 -4.11 -5.99
C ILE A 96 7.32 -5.33 -6.91
N ASP A 97 8.47 -6.00 -6.98
CA ASP A 97 8.73 -7.12 -7.91
C ASP A 97 8.48 -8.50 -7.29
N ALA A 98 8.20 -8.57 -5.99
CA ALA A 98 7.98 -9.82 -5.28
C ALA A 98 6.73 -10.63 -5.67
N PRO A 99 5.55 -10.03 -5.92
CA PRO A 99 4.35 -10.79 -6.27
C PRO A 99 4.39 -11.27 -7.72
N SER A 100 3.81 -12.43 -8.02
CA SER A 100 3.86 -13.05 -9.35
C SER A 100 3.22 -12.22 -10.47
N HIS A 101 2.23 -11.39 -10.14
CA HIS A 101 1.58 -10.47 -11.08
C HIS A 101 2.10 -9.04 -11.00
N GLY A 102 3.17 -8.80 -10.24
CA GLY A 102 3.78 -7.49 -10.06
C GLY A 102 2.91 -6.51 -9.25
N SER A 103 3.14 -5.22 -9.48
CA SER A 103 2.47 -4.13 -8.77
C SER A 103 1.77 -3.19 -9.74
N ILE A 104 0.54 -2.80 -9.41
CA ILE A 104 -0.18 -1.74 -10.13
C ILE A 104 -0.31 -0.50 -9.24
N ILE A 105 -0.11 0.68 -9.84
CA ILE A 105 -0.04 1.96 -9.11
C ILE A 105 -1.03 2.94 -9.73
N TYR A 106 -1.90 3.50 -8.90
CA TYR A 106 -2.71 4.64 -9.30
C TYR A 106 -1.82 5.89 -9.36
N HIS A 107 -1.91 6.61 -10.48
CA HIS A 107 -1.22 7.87 -10.68
C HIS A 107 -2.21 8.90 -11.23
N PRO A 108 -2.44 10.04 -10.55
CA PRO A 108 -3.52 10.97 -10.90
C PRO A 108 -3.14 11.93 -12.04
N SER A 109 -2.62 11.39 -13.15
CA SER A 109 -2.38 12.16 -14.38
C SER A 109 -2.41 11.27 -15.63
N ILE A 110 -2.45 11.90 -16.80
CA ILE A 110 -2.29 11.21 -18.08
C ILE A 110 -0.81 11.05 -18.37
N LEU A 111 -0.25 9.93 -17.91
CA LEU A 111 1.15 9.58 -18.16
C LEU A 111 1.46 9.62 -19.68
N PRO A 112 2.68 10.05 -20.08
CA PRO A 112 3.83 10.36 -19.23
C PRO A 112 3.84 11.78 -18.62
N ARG A 113 2.76 12.58 -18.76
CA ARG A 113 2.69 13.92 -18.17
C ARG A 113 2.63 13.86 -16.64
N HIS A 114 3.26 14.84 -15.97
CA HIS A 114 3.20 15.03 -14.51
C HIS A 114 3.60 13.78 -13.70
N ARG A 115 4.70 13.10 -14.08
CA ARG A 115 5.32 12.07 -13.21
C ARG A 115 5.73 12.69 -11.87
N GLY A 116 5.71 11.88 -10.81
CA GLY A 116 6.12 12.32 -9.46
C GLY A 116 4.94 12.54 -8.50
N ALA A 117 5.24 13.02 -7.29
CA ALA A 117 4.31 12.92 -6.15
C ALA A 117 3.07 13.85 -6.22
N SER A 118 3.20 15.04 -6.82
CA SER A 118 2.16 16.09 -6.78
C SER A 118 1.48 16.29 -8.13
N ALA A 119 1.18 15.20 -8.85
CA ALA A 119 0.77 15.23 -10.25
C ALA A 119 -0.51 16.05 -10.54
N ILE A 120 -1.43 16.16 -9.58
CA ILE A 120 -2.68 16.95 -9.72
C ILE A 120 -2.38 18.47 -9.76
N ASN A 121 -1.30 18.91 -9.09
CA ASN A 121 -0.99 20.33 -8.95
C ASN A 121 -0.32 20.95 -10.18
N TRP A 122 0.34 20.13 -11.00
CA TRP A 122 1.12 20.55 -12.17
C TRP A 122 0.26 20.67 -13.43
#